data_AF-U4USH7-F1
#
_entry.id   AF-U4USH7-F1
#
_cell.length_a   1.000
_cell.length_b   1.000
_cell.length_c   1.000
_cell.angle_alpha   90.00
_cell.angle_beta   90.00
_cell.angle_gamma   90.00
#
_symmetry.space_group_name_H-M   'P 1'
#
loop_
_entity.id
_entity.type
_entity.pdbx_description
1 polymer ?
#
loop_
_entity_poly.entity_id
_entity_poly.type
_entity_poly.pdbx_seq_one_letter_code
_entity_poly.pdbx_strand_id
1 'polypeptide(L)'
;MEVAVDPHTTQMNQFMSYIKTLDNPDCKDDLKLKAIQEISNNFELILSSTHYTTFLSLSIKVFLNILGEGEPYFIAEYNIQQVRKLILEILYRLPTNEHLKKYERPILNLMLRLLETDNESNVLVCLKIIIELHKIYKPAMNSGIHQFLKFVKSVYTNLPNHMPKIFEPKTPIKVKDLTDLNLDELLQETFTIRSIQTENRSEDGTLIAEYFLIPKAVLSLKVLQELPIIVVLMYQLYKQDVHQGVSDFIPLIMKTITLQPSLELRQMDNFNKETFVDFMGAQIKTLSFMAYIIKSYIEVVKNHADSLVQGMLELLSLCPMEVSHLRRELLIAARHILATDLRTSK
;
A
#
# COMPACT_ATOMS: atom_id res chain seq x y z
N MET A 1 -18.31 23.12 -47.11
CA MET A 1 -18.33 23.63 -45.72
C MET A 1 -17.65 22.57 -44.86
N GLU A 2 -16.34 22.69 -44.66
CA GLU A 2 -15.67 21.92 -43.62
C GLU A 2 -16.15 22.49 -42.28
N VAL A 3 -16.86 21.68 -41.51
CA VAL A 3 -17.20 22.04 -40.13
C VAL A 3 -15.88 22.03 -39.38
N ALA A 4 -15.36 23.21 -39.05
CA ALA A 4 -14.16 23.34 -38.23
C ALA A 4 -14.37 22.53 -36.95
N VAL A 5 -13.54 21.50 -36.75
CA VAL A 5 -13.60 20.66 -35.55
C VAL A 5 -13.27 21.55 -34.35
N ASP A 6 -14.19 21.61 -33.38
CA ASP A 6 -13.99 22.35 -32.14
C ASP A 6 -12.62 21.99 -31.51
N PRO A 7 -11.77 22.98 -31.18
CA PRO A 7 -10.47 22.74 -30.54
C PRO A 7 -10.52 21.79 -29.35
N HIS A 8 -11.60 21.83 -28.56
CA HIS A 8 -11.81 20.91 -27.44
C HIS A 8 -12.03 19.45 -27.88
N THR A 9 -12.69 19.25 -29.02
CA THR A 9 -12.88 17.92 -29.62
C THR A 9 -11.55 17.35 -30.13
N THR A 10 -10.70 18.20 -30.70
CA THR A 10 -9.36 17.79 -31.19
C THR A 10 -8.45 17.34 -30.05
N GLN A 11 -8.45 18.07 -28.91
CA GLN A 11 -7.69 17.70 -27.72
C GLN A 11 -8.17 16.37 -27.11
N MET A 12 -9.48 16.15 -27.02
CA MET A 12 -10.01 14.88 -26.52
C MET A 12 -9.66 13.68 -27.42
N ASN A 13 -9.64 13.87 -28.74
CA ASN A 13 -9.18 12.85 -29.67
C ASN A 13 -7.70 12.49 -29.45
N GLN A 14 -6.87 13.47 -29.09
CA GLN A 14 -5.48 13.24 -28.73
C GLN A 14 -5.35 12.42 -27.44
N PHE A 15 -6.10 12.75 -26.38
CA PHE A 15 -6.09 11.96 -25.14
C PHE A 15 -6.59 10.52 -25.36
N MET A 16 -7.61 10.32 -26.20
CA MET A 16 -8.05 8.97 -26.58
C MET A 16 -6.97 8.22 -27.38
N SER A 17 -6.17 8.92 -28.20
CA SER A 17 -5.02 8.33 -28.89
C SER A 17 -3.91 7.90 -27.91
N TYR A 18 -3.66 8.68 -26.87
CA TYR A 18 -2.74 8.30 -25.80
C TYR A 18 -3.20 7.04 -25.08
N ILE A 19 -4.50 6.90 -24.77
CA ILE A 19 -5.03 5.66 -24.19
C ILE A 19 -4.81 4.45 -25.13
N LYS A 20 -5.01 4.63 -26.44
CA LYS A 20 -4.72 3.55 -27.42
C LYS A 20 -3.23 3.22 -27.51
N THR A 21 -2.36 4.20 -27.29
CA THR A 21 -0.90 4.00 -27.24
C THR A 21 -0.53 3.11 -26.05
N LEU A 22 -1.20 3.29 -24.90
CA LEU A 22 -1.01 2.43 -23.73
C LEU A 22 -1.45 0.98 -23.96
N ASP A 23 -2.55 0.78 -24.69
CA ASP A 23 -3.10 -0.55 -25.01
C ASP A 23 -2.26 -1.32 -26.05
N ASN A 24 -1.38 -0.64 -26.77
CA ASN A 24 -0.54 -1.27 -27.80
C ASN A 24 0.61 -2.06 -27.17
N PRO A 25 0.65 -3.41 -27.32
CA PRO A 25 1.72 -4.23 -26.75
C PRO A 25 3.09 -3.93 -27.37
N ASP A 26 3.14 -3.54 -28.64
CA ASP A 26 4.40 -3.27 -29.36
C ASP A 26 4.96 -1.87 -29.09
N CYS A 27 4.23 -1.03 -28.35
CA CYS A 27 4.68 0.31 -28.02
C CYS A 27 5.71 0.29 -26.88
N LYS A 28 6.81 1.02 -27.07
CA LYS A 28 7.89 1.16 -26.08
C LYS A 28 7.40 1.82 -24.78
N ASP A 29 7.94 1.37 -23.65
CA ASP A 29 7.51 1.84 -22.33
C ASP A 29 7.77 3.33 -22.09
N ASP A 30 8.81 3.92 -22.72
CA ASP A 30 9.07 5.37 -22.63
C ASP A 30 7.98 6.21 -23.30
N LEU A 31 7.42 5.70 -24.42
CA LEU A 31 6.29 6.34 -25.10
C LEU A 31 5.00 6.16 -24.31
N LYS A 32 4.77 4.97 -23.73
CA LYS A 32 3.66 4.74 -22.80
C LYS A 32 3.72 5.68 -21.60
N LEU A 33 4.91 5.86 -21.02
CA LEU A 33 5.13 6.78 -19.90
C LEU A 33 4.80 8.23 -20.27
N LYS A 34 5.30 8.72 -21.42
CA LYS A 34 4.96 10.06 -21.90
C LYS A 34 3.45 10.22 -22.12
N ALA A 35 2.80 9.22 -22.72
CA ALA A 35 1.36 9.25 -22.97
C ALA A 35 0.53 9.35 -21.68
N ILE A 36 0.84 8.56 -20.65
CA ILE A 36 0.11 8.62 -19.36
C ILE A 36 0.44 9.90 -18.57
N GLN A 37 1.66 10.43 -18.69
CA GLN A 37 2.03 11.73 -18.10
C GLN A 37 1.21 12.87 -18.71
N GLU A 38 1.05 12.90 -20.03
CA GLU A 38 0.20 13.89 -20.70
C GLU A 38 -1.26 13.82 -20.25
N ILE A 39 -1.81 12.61 -20.09
CA ILE A 39 -3.15 12.41 -19.52
C ILE A 39 -3.21 12.93 -18.08
N SER A 40 -2.20 12.62 -17.26
CA SER A 40 -2.16 13.01 -15.85
C SER A 40 -2.06 14.52 -15.65
N ASN A 41 -1.27 15.20 -16.49
CA ASN A 41 -1.05 16.65 -16.43
C ASN A 41 -2.28 17.44 -16.88
N ASN A 42 -3.05 16.89 -17.82
CA ASN A 42 -4.26 17.52 -18.37
C ASN A 42 -5.55 16.93 -17.79
N PHE A 43 -5.47 16.28 -16.62
CA PHE A 43 -6.58 15.49 -16.10
C PHE A 43 -7.85 16.32 -15.82
N GLU A 44 -7.72 17.52 -15.26
CA GLU A 44 -8.86 18.42 -15.01
C GLU A 44 -9.61 18.81 -16.30
N LEU A 45 -8.87 19.06 -17.38
CA LEU A 45 -9.46 19.34 -18.69
C LEU A 45 -10.30 18.16 -19.18
N ILE A 46 -9.77 16.93 -19.03
CA ILE A 46 -10.46 15.70 -19.39
C ILE A 46 -11.76 15.54 -18.58
N LEU A 47 -11.72 15.78 -17.26
CA LEU A 47 -12.89 15.65 -16.38
C LEU A 47 -14.00 16.65 -16.73
N SER A 48 -13.63 17.86 -17.17
CA SER A 48 -14.58 18.90 -17.57
C SER A 48 -15.19 18.71 -18.97
N SER A 49 -14.67 17.76 -19.76
CA SER A 49 -15.08 17.58 -21.15
C SER A 49 -16.43 16.89 -21.29
N THR A 50 -17.20 17.28 -22.31
CA THR A 50 -18.43 16.59 -22.73
C THR A 50 -18.17 15.14 -23.18
N HIS A 51 -16.93 14.82 -23.60
CA HIS A 51 -16.52 13.49 -24.04
C HIS A 51 -15.94 12.63 -22.91
N TYR A 52 -15.98 13.10 -21.66
CA TYR A 52 -15.44 12.39 -20.49
C TYR A 52 -15.95 10.95 -20.36
N THR A 53 -17.24 10.70 -20.61
CA THR A 53 -17.82 9.35 -20.43
C THR A 53 -17.24 8.32 -21.40
N THR A 54 -16.96 8.73 -22.65
CA THR A 54 -16.30 7.91 -23.66
C THR A 54 -14.82 7.70 -23.31
N PHE A 55 -14.14 8.75 -22.86
CA PHE A 55 -12.76 8.62 -22.39
C PHE A 55 -12.66 7.66 -21.20
N LEU A 56 -13.56 7.80 -20.22
CA LEU A 56 -13.59 6.98 -19.01
C LEU A 56 -13.78 5.50 -19.35
N SER A 57 -14.73 5.16 -20.21
CA SER A 57 -15.00 3.76 -20.57
C SER A 57 -13.79 3.09 -21.23
N LEU A 58 -13.14 3.80 -22.16
CA LEU A 58 -11.92 3.33 -22.82
C LEU A 58 -10.76 3.21 -21.81
N SER A 59 -10.56 4.24 -21.00
CA SER A 59 -9.44 4.32 -20.04
C SER A 59 -9.52 3.22 -18.98
N ILE A 60 -10.69 3.01 -18.36
CA ILE A 60 -10.86 1.95 -17.37
C ILE A 60 -10.52 0.58 -17.97
N LYS A 61 -11.00 0.29 -19.19
CA LYS A 61 -10.68 -0.98 -19.86
C LYS A 61 -9.17 -1.18 -20.00
N VAL A 62 -8.46 -0.19 -20.53
CA VAL A 62 -7.00 -0.27 -20.76
C VAL A 62 -6.23 -0.31 -19.44
N PHE A 63 -6.61 0.51 -18.47
CA PHE A 63 -5.96 0.57 -17.16
C PHE A 63 -6.06 -0.76 -16.41
N LEU A 64 -7.25 -1.37 -16.38
CA LEU A 64 -7.45 -2.67 -15.75
C LEU A 64 -6.69 -3.78 -16.46
N ASN A 65 -6.57 -3.71 -17.80
CA ASN A 65 -5.78 -4.66 -18.58
C ASN A 65 -4.29 -4.57 -18.24
N ILE A 66 -3.70 -3.38 -18.27
CA ILE A 66 -2.26 -3.16 -17.97
C ILE A 66 -1.92 -3.60 -16.55
N LEU A 67 -2.74 -3.19 -15.58
CA LEU A 67 -2.51 -3.52 -14.18
C LEU A 67 -2.76 -5.01 -13.89
N GLY A 68 -3.71 -5.61 -14.59
CA GLY A 68 -4.25 -6.92 -14.26
C GLY A 68 -3.68 -8.11 -15.02
N GLU A 69 -3.28 -7.93 -16.28
CA GLU A 69 -2.65 -8.95 -17.12
C GLU A 69 -1.13 -8.77 -17.19
N GLY A 70 -0.62 -7.57 -16.86
CA GLY A 70 0.82 -7.30 -16.79
C GLY A 70 1.44 -7.73 -15.46
N GLU A 71 2.73 -8.06 -15.51
CA GLU A 71 3.55 -8.43 -14.34
C GLU A 71 3.88 -7.22 -13.44
N PRO A 72 4.12 -7.45 -12.13
CA PRO A 72 4.61 -6.42 -11.23
C PRO A 72 6.10 -6.13 -11.45
N TYR A 73 6.49 -4.86 -11.33
CA TYR A 73 7.86 -4.41 -11.50
C TYR A 73 8.38 -3.81 -10.19
N PHE A 74 9.59 -4.17 -9.79
CA PHE A 74 10.13 -3.82 -8.47
C PHE A 74 11.29 -2.82 -8.51
N ILE A 75 11.72 -2.39 -9.69
CA ILE A 75 12.72 -1.33 -9.86
C ILE A 75 11.98 -0.03 -10.18
N ALA A 76 12.18 0.99 -9.34
CA ALA A 76 11.42 2.24 -9.39
C ALA A 76 11.59 3.02 -10.72
N GLU A 77 12.76 2.93 -11.32
CA GLU A 77 13.14 3.66 -12.53
C GLU A 77 12.59 3.02 -13.81
N TYR A 78 12.03 1.81 -13.75
CA TYR A 78 11.43 1.20 -14.93
C TYR A 78 10.21 1.99 -15.39
N ASN A 79 10.22 2.43 -16.65
CA ASN A 79 9.14 3.23 -17.24
C ASN A 79 7.77 2.55 -17.08
N ILE A 80 7.69 1.24 -17.27
CA ILE A 80 6.46 0.47 -17.09
C ILE A 80 5.97 0.46 -15.63
N GLN A 81 6.88 0.44 -14.64
CA GLN A 81 6.52 0.60 -13.23
C GLN A 81 5.93 1.99 -12.95
N GLN A 82 6.51 3.04 -13.53
CA GLN A 82 5.99 4.40 -13.42
C GLN A 82 4.62 4.54 -14.10
N VAL A 83 4.41 3.88 -15.25
CA VAL A 83 3.11 3.81 -15.92
C VAL A 83 2.07 3.17 -15.00
N ARG A 84 2.36 1.99 -14.43
CA ARG A 84 1.45 1.29 -13.49
C ARG A 84 1.07 2.19 -12.31
N LYS A 85 2.05 2.86 -11.70
CA LYS A 85 1.83 3.78 -10.58
C LYS A 85 0.95 4.97 -10.99
N LEU A 86 1.24 5.62 -12.11
CA LEU A 86 0.45 6.76 -12.62
C LEU A 86 -0.98 6.36 -12.98
N ILE A 87 -1.20 5.15 -13.51
CA ILE A 87 -2.55 4.62 -13.72
C ILE A 87 -3.31 4.53 -12.40
N LEU A 88 -2.70 3.98 -11.35
CA LEU A 88 -3.33 3.89 -10.02
C LEU A 88 -3.63 5.28 -9.44
N GLU A 89 -2.71 6.23 -9.58
CA GLU A 89 -2.92 7.61 -9.13
C GLU A 89 -4.05 8.30 -9.90
N ILE A 90 -4.15 8.08 -11.21
CA ILE A 90 -5.28 8.55 -12.02
C ILE A 90 -6.59 7.91 -11.54
N LEU A 91 -6.62 6.59 -11.32
CA LEU A 91 -7.80 5.90 -10.80
C LEU A 91 -8.25 6.46 -9.45
N TYR A 92 -7.31 6.80 -8.56
CA TYR A 92 -7.59 7.42 -7.27
C TYR A 92 -8.17 8.85 -7.39
N ARG A 93 -7.76 9.62 -8.41
CA ARG A 93 -8.26 10.98 -8.64
C ARG A 93 -9.60 11.03 -9.38
N LEU A 94 -10.11 9.91 -9.91
CA LEU A 94 -11.38 9.90 -10.63
C LEU A 94 -12.54 10.31 -9.70
N PRO A 95 -13.47 11.17 -10.15
CA PRO A 95 -14.63 11.55 -9.36
C PRO A 95 -15.55 10.33 -9.14
N THR A 96 -15.86 10.04 -7.89
CA THR A 96 -16.74 8.94 -7.47
C THR A 96 -18.21 9.26 -7.72
N ASN A 97 -18.58 9.47 -8.98
CA ASN A 97 -19.93 9.78 -9.46
C ASN A 97 -20.63 8.55 -10.07
N GLU A 98 -21.85 8.72 -10.58
CA GLU A 98 -22.62 7.63 -11.20
C GLU A 98 -22.00 7.09 -12.50
N HIS A 99 -21.10 7.85 -13.16
CA HIS A 99 -20.36 7.33 -14.31
C HIS A 99 -19.29 6.31 -13.89
N LEU A 100 -18.55 6.59 -12.81
CA LEU A 100 -17.52 5.68 -12.29
C LEU A 100 -18.13 4.44 -11.63
N LYS A 101 -19.28 4.59 -10.97
CA LYS A 101 -19.98 3.52 -10.23
C LYS A 101 -20.16 2.22 -11.03
N LYS A 102 -20.37 2.32 -12.33
CA LYS A 102 -20.51 1.16 -13.24
C LYS A 102 -19.25 0.27 -13.28
N TYR A 103 -18.11 0.84 -12.92
CA TYR A 103 -16.81 0.18 -12.90
C TYR A 103 -16.31 -0.11 -11.48
N GLU A 104 -17.10 0.17 -10.44
CA GLU A 104 -16.65 0.03 -9.04
C GLU A 104 -16.17 -1.40 -8.74
N ARG A 105 -16.94 -2.40 -9.18
CA ARG A 105 -16.69 -3.81 -8.88
C ARG A 105 -15.41 -4.33 -9.57
N PRO A 106 -15.20 -4.14 -10.89
CA PRO A 106 -13.96 -4.59 -11.52
C PRO A 106 -12.73 -3.85 -10.97
N ILE A 107 -12.84 -2.55 -10.64
CA ILE A 107 -11.75 -1.80 -10.00
C ILE A 107 -11.43 -2.42 -8.64
N LEU A 108 -12.42 -2.58 -7.75
CA LEU A 108 -12.22 -3.14 -6.41
C LEU A 108 -11.63 -4.55 -6.45
N ASN A 109 -12.15 -5.43 -7.30
CA ASN A 109 -11.62 -6.78 -7.46
C ASN A 109 -10.14 -6.77 -7.86
N LEU A 110 -9.76 -5.89 -8.79
CA LEU A 110 -8.37 -5.76 -9.20
C LEU A 110 -7.50 -5.21 -8.06
N MET A 111 -7.93 -4.13 -7.40
CA MET A 111 -7.17 -3.52 -6.31
C MET A 111 -6.90 -4.53 -5.19
N LEU A 112 -7.90 -5.35 -4.84
CA LEU A 112 -7.77 -6.41 -3.83
C LEU A 112 -6.77 -7.49 -4.25
N ARG A 113 -6.76 -7.90 -5.53
CA ARG A 113 -5.80 -8.87 -6.04
C ARG A 113 -4.36 -8.33 -6.01
N LEU A 114 -4.17 -7.06 -6.37
CA LEU A 114 -2.84 -6.44 -6.41
C LEU A 114 -2.16 -6.35 -5.04
N LEU A 115 -2.92 -6.43 -3.94
CA LEU A 115 -2.35 -6.43 -2.58
C LEU A 115 -1.39 -7.60 -2.34
N GLU A 116 -1.64 -8.75 -2.98
CA GLU A 116 -0.86 -9.97 -2.81
C GLU A 116 0.35 -10.06 -3.76
N THR A 117 0.28 -9.39 -4.92
CA THR A 117 1.25 -9.59 -6.02
C THR A 117 2.14 -8.39 -6.30
N ASP A 118 1.68 -7.17 -6.06
CA ASP A 118 2.36 -5.95 -6.51
C ASP A 118 3.34 -5.38 -5.44
N ASN A 119 4.06 -4.32 -5.79
CA ASN A 119 5.04 -3.68 -4.92
C ASN A 119 4.41 -2.67 -3.95
N GLU A 120 5.18 -2.28 -2.93
CA GLU A 120 4.77 -1.29 -1.91
C GLU A 120 4.20 0.00 -2.51
N SER A 121 4.88 0.60 -3.49
CA SER A 121 4.48 1.90 -4.04
C SER A 121 3.12 1.84 -4.71
N ASN A 122 2.83 0.77 -5.46
CA ASN A 122 1.56 0.59 -6.15
C ASN A 122 0.45 0.26 -5.13
N VAL A 123 0.72 -0.66 -4.21
CA VAL A 123 -0.28 -1.11 -3.23
C VAL A 123 -0.73 0.01 -2.29
N LEU A 124 0.17 0.92 -1.87
CA LEU A 124 -0.23 2.09 -1.07
C LEU A 124 -1.28 2.97 -1.76
N VAL A 125 -1.31 3.02 -3.10
CA VAL A 125 -2.37 3.70 -3.86
C VAL A 125 -3.62 2.82 -3.96
N CYS A 126 -3.47 1.50 -4.19
CA CYS A 126 -4.58 0.54 -4.19
C CYS A 126 -5.40 0.61 -2.88
N LEU A 127 -4.73 0.69 -1.73
CA LEU A 127 -5.39 0.80 -0.42
C LEU A 127 -6.24 2.07 -0.32
N LYS A 128 -5.77 3.21 -0.85
CA LYS A 128 -6.54 4.47 -0.89
C LYS A 128 -7.78 4.35 -1.78
N ILE A 129 -7.63 3.74 -2.95
CA ILE A 129 -8.76 3.47 -3.87
C ILE A 129 -9.80 2.58 -3.19
N ILE A 130 -9.36 1.50 -2.52
CA ILE A 130 -10.23 0.59 -1.77
C ILE A 130 -11.02 1.37 -0.71
N ILE A 131 -10.35 2.20 0.09
CA ILE A 131 -11.00 3.00 1.13
C ILE A 131 -12.06 3.92 0.53
N GLU A 132 -11.71 4.67 -0.52
CA GLU A 132 -12.59 5.69 -1.10
C GLU A 132 -13.84 5.06 -1.72
N LEU A 133 -13.67 4.02 -2.55
CA LEU A 133 -14.78 3.33 -3.20
C LEU A 133 -15.72 2.65 -2.17
N HIS A 134 -15.18 2.06 -1.11
CA HIS A 134 -16.02 1.46 -0.06
C HIS A 134 -16.75 2.51 0.79
N LYS A 135 -16.13 3.67 1.05
CA LYS A 135 -16.78 4.77 1.77
C LYS A 135 -17.94 5.37 1.00
N ILE A 136 -17.73 5.63 -0.30
CA ILE A 136 -18.71 6.32 -1.14
C ILE A 136 -19.82 5.38 -1.60
N TYR A 137 -19.48 4.23 -2.17
CA TYR A 137 -20.46 3.34 -2.79
C TYR A 137 -21.04 2.29 -1.83
N LYS A 138 -20.34 1.98 -0.73
CA LYS A 138 -20.77 0.98 0.28
C LYS A 138 -21.23 -0.34 -0.39
N PRO A 139 -20.36 -0.98 -1.17
CA PRO A 139 -20.73 -2.17 -1.95
C PRO A 139 -21.22 -3.29 -1.03
N ALA A 140 -22.03 -4.21 -1.55
CA ALA A 140 -22.45 -5.37 -0.78
C ALA A 140 -21.26 -6.30 -0.45
N MET A 141 -21.40 -7.06 0.64
CA MET A 141 -20.42 -8.07 1.06
C MET A 141 -20.17 -9.07 -0.09
N ASN A 142 -18.90 -9.43 -0.28
CA ASN A 142 -18.47 -10.34 -1.35
C ASN A 142 -17.25 -11.16 -0.93
N SER A 143 -16.85 -12.12 -1.77
CA SER A 143 -15.71 -13.00 -1.51
C SER A 143 -14.38 -12.27 -1.44
N GLY A 144 -14.23 -11.14 -2.14
CA GLY A 144 -13.01 -10.32 -2.13
C GLY A 144 -12.70 -9.75 -0.75
N ILE A 145 -13.72 -9.39 0.03
CA ILE A 145 -13.53 -8.90 1.41
C ILE A 145 -13.01 -10.02 2.31
N HIS A 146 -13.49 -11.25 2.14
CA HIS A 146 -12.97 -12.39 2.89
C HIS A 146 -11.52 -12.71 2.50
N GLN A 147 -11.19 -12.60 1.21
CA GLN A 147 -9.81 -12.75 0.75
C GLN A 147 -8.90 -11.68 1.33
N PHE A 148 -9.35 -10.42 1.38
CA PHE A 148 -8.63 -9.33 2.03
C PHE A 148 -8.32 -9.65 3.50
N LEU A 149 -9.31 -10.09 4.28
CA LEU A 149 -9.08 -10.43 5.69
C LEU A 149 -8.10 -11.61 5.85
N LYS A 150 -8.15 -12.60 4.95
CA LYS A 150 -7.17 -13.70 4.92
C LYS A 150 -5.77 -13.20 4.59
N PHE A 151 -5.63 -12.30 3.62
CA PHE A 151 -4.38 -11.64 3.29
C PHE A 151 -3.81 -10.91 4.51
N VAL A 152 -4.61 -10.06 5.16
CA VAL A 152 -4.20 -9.34 6.39
C VAL A 152 -3.75 -10.35 7.46
N LYS A 153 -4.51 -11.43 7.67
CA LYS A 153 -4.17 -12.48 8.64
C LYS A 153 -2.81 -13.11 8.34
N SER A 154 -2.54 -13.39 7.07
CA SER A 154 -1.25 -13.93 6.62
C SER A 154 -0.09 -12.98 6.93
N VAL A 155 -0.23 -11.68 6.63
CA VAL A 155 0.81 -10.68 6.91
C VAL A 155 1.15 -10.64 8.40
N TYR A 156 0.14 -10.51 9.28
CA TYR A 156 0.37 -10.49 10.73
C TYR A 156 0.91 -11.82 11.29
N THR A 157 0.49 -12.96 10.73
CA THR A 157 0.95 -14.29 11.15
C THR A 157 2.43 -14.49 10.83
N ASN A 158 2.88 -14.02 9.66
CA ASN A 158 4.24 -14.22 9.18
C ASN A 158 5.24 -13.16 9.70
N LEU A 159 4.77 -11.98 10.11
CA LEU A 159 5.61 -10.88 10.59
C LEU A 159 6.68 -11.30 11.64
N PRO A 160 6.36 -12.11 12.68
CA PRO A 160 7.35 -12.57 13.65
C PRO A 160 8.55 -13.31 13.02
N ASN A 161 8.31 -14.06 11.93
CA ASN A 161 9.35 -14.84 11.25
C ASN A 161 10.31 -13.93 10.46
N HIS A 162 9.89 -12.72 10.11
CA HIS A 162 10.68 -11.74 9.37
C HIS A 162 11.48 -10.81 10.27
N MET A 163 11.19 -10.78 11.58
CA MET A 163 11.80 -9.84 12.54
C MET A 163 13.33 -9.78 12.47
N PRO A 164 14.08 -10.90 12.45
CA PRO A 164 15.53 -10.83 12.33
C PRO A 164 15.97 -10.13 11.03
N LYS A 165 15.42 -10.55 9.89
CA LYS A 165 15.78 -10.05 8.55
C LYS A 165 15.35 -8.60 8.28
N ILE A 166 14.34 -8.10 9.00
CA ILE A 166 13.92 -6.69 8.92
C ILE A 166 15.01 -5.78 9.47
N PHE A 167 15.62 -6.17 10.59
CA PHE A 167 16.55 -5.34 11.37
C PHE A 167 18.03 -5.70 11.20
N GLU A 168 18.33 -6.82 10.54
CA GLU A 168 19.69 -7.13 10.11
C GLU A 168 20.27 -6.00 9.25
N PRO A 169 21.49 -5.53 9.56
CA PRO A 169 22.12 -4.48 8.77
C PRO A 169 22.36 -4.93 7.32
N LYS A 170 21.90 -4.12 6.36
CA LYS A 170 22.01 -4.43 4.94
C LYS A 170 23.03 -3.52 4.27
N THR A 171 23.93 -4.13 3.51
CA THR A 171 24.85 -3.39 2.63
C THR A 171 24.11 -2.91 1.37
N PRO A 172 24.56 -1.81 0.74
CA PRO A 172 24.08 -1.43 -0.59
C PRO A 172 24.29 -2.56 -1.59
N ILE A 173 23.34 -2.75 -2.51
CA ILE A 173 23.45 -3.76 -3.57
C ILE A 173 24.35 -3.18 -4.65
N LYS A 174 25.41 -3.90 -5.03
CA LYS A 174 26.35 -3.47 -6.08
C LYS A 174 26.43 -4.54 -7.16
N VAL A 175 26.12 -4.16 -8.39
CA VAL A 175 26.11 -5.06 -9.55
C VAL A 175 26.69 -4.36 -10.77
N LYS A 176 27.13 -5.11 -11.78
CA LYS A 176 27.60 -4.49 -13.03
C LYS A 176 26.42 -3.98 -13.84
N ASP A 177 25.45 -4.87 -14.08
CA ASP A 177 24.21 -4.56 -14.77
C ASP A 177 22.99 -5.05 -13.95
N LEU A 178 21.81 -4.47 -14.19
CA LEU A 178 20.57 -4.90 -13.54
C LEU A 178 20.16 -6.34 -13.90
N THR A 179 20.60 -6.83 -15.06
CA THR A 179 20.38 -8.23 -15.49
C THR A 179 21.12 -9.24 -14.62
N ASP A 180 22.14 -8.83 -13.87
CA ASP A 180 22.86 -9.70 -12.92
C ASP A 180 22.09 -9.91 -11.61
N LEU A 181 20.97 -9.21 -11.39
CA LEU A 181 20.19 -9.30 -10.16
C LEU A 181 19.30 -10.55 -10.15
N ASN A 182 19.48 -11.38 -9.11
CA ASN A 182 18.46 -12.36 -8.74
C ASN A 182 17.31 -11.67 -7.96
N LEU A 183 16.36 -11.08 -8.69
CA LEU A 183 15.25 -10.35 -8.10
C LEU A 183 14.38 -11.22 -7.18
N ASP A 184 14.16 -12.49 -7.52
CA ASP A 184 13.29 -13.36 -6.72
C ASP A 184 13.84 -13.62 -5.32
N GLU A 185 15.15 -13.82 -5.19
CA GLU A 185 15.83 -13.99 -3.91
C GLU A 185 15.89 -12.68 -3.13
N LEU A 186 16.27 -11.58 -3.80
CA LEU A 186 16.35 -10.26 -3.18
C LEU A 186 15.00 -9.80 -2.62
N LEU A 187 13.91 -10.06 -3.34
CA LEU A 187 12.56 -9.65 -2.95
C LEU A 187 12.04 -10.44 -1.74
N GLN A 188 12.53 -11.65 -1.47
CA GLN A 188 12.14 -12.41 -0.26
C GLN A 188 12.68 -11.79 1.03
N GLU A 189 13.72 -10.97 0.93
CA GLU A 189 14.40 -10.37 2.08
C GLU A 189 14.37 -8.83 2.05
N THR A 190 13.57 -8.23 1.17
CA THR A 190 13.44 -6.78 1.06
C THR A 190 12.14 -6.32 1.71
N PHE A 191 12.25 -5.56 2.80
CA PHE A 191 11.13 -5.06 3.62
C PHE A 191 10.97 -3.53 3.52
N THR A 192 12.01 -2.85 3.06
CA THR A 192 12.09 -1.41 2.82
C THR A 192 12.83 -1.17 1.51
N ILE A 193 12.71 0.04 0.96
CA ILE A 193 13.37 0.40 -0.30
C ILE A 193 14.89 0.28 -0.15
N ARG A 194 15.55 -0.39 -1.09
CA ARG A 194 17.02 -0.55 -1.12
C ARG A 194 17.63 0.10 -2.35
N SER A 195 18.74 0.81 -2.16
CA SER A 195 19.55 1.35 -3.25
C SER A 195 20.38 0.23 -3.91
N ILE A 196 20.38 0.26 -5.25
CA ILE A 196 21.18 -0.57 -6.15
C ILE A 196 22.13 0.35 -6.90
N GLN A 197 23.42 0.12 -6.76
CA GLN A 197 24.46 0.84 -7.46
C GLN A 197 24.96 -0.03 -8.62
N THR A 198 24.86 0.51 -9.83
CA THR A 198 25.42 -0.14 -11.03
C THR A 198 26.76 0.47 -11.42
N GLU A 199 27.61 -0.29 -12.12
CA GLU A 199 28.89 0.22 -12.64
C GLU A 199 28.73 1.02 -13.94
N ASN A 200 27.49 1.21 -14.40
CA ASN A 200 27.17 1.96 -15.61
C ASN A 200 27.57 3.45 -15.48
N ARG A 201 28.38 3.89 -16.43
CA ARG A 201 28.88 5.27 -16.54
C ARG A 201 28.06 6.03 -17.57
N SER A 202 27.75 7.30 -17.29
CA SER A 202 27.22 8.20 -18.32
C SER A 202 28.29 8.56 -19.35
N GLU A 203 27.90 9.25 -20.42
CA GLU A 203 28.79 9.76 -21.47
C GLU A 203 29.94 10.64 -20.91
N ASP A 204 29.73 11.27 -19.75
CA ASP A 204 30.74 12.09 -19.05
C ASP A 204 31.62 11.32 -18.04
N GLY A 205 31.53 9.98 -17.98
CA GLY A 205 32.41 9.14 -17.16
C GLY A 205 32.08 9.06 -15.66
N THR A 206 31.05 9.78 -15.21
CA THR A 206 30.48 9.70 -13.85
C THR A 206 29.66 8.41 -13.65
N LEU A 207 29.82 7.76 -12.50
CA LEU A 207 28.94 6.67 -12.04
C LEU A 207 27.54 7.29 -11.81
N ILE A 208 26.56 6.96 -12.65
CA ILE A 208 25.29 7.71 -12.68
C ILE A 208 24.06 6.90 -12.27
N ALA A 209 24.05 5.58 -12.44
CA ALA A 209 22.78 4.87 -12.33
C ALA A 209 22.60 4.21 -10.95
N GLU A 210 22.04 4.99 -10.02
CA GLU A 210 21.43 4.52 -8.78
C GLU A 210 19.97 4.14 -9.06
N TYR A 211 19.60 2.92 -8.70
CA TYR A 211 18.24 2.38 -8.83
C TYR A 211 17.68 2.03 -7.46
N PHE A 212 16.36 1.99 -7.34
CA PHE A 212 15.70 1.63 -6.08
C PHE A 212 14.87 0.35 -6.22
N LEU A 213 15.25 -0.68 -5.45
CA LEU A 213 14.47 -1.90 -5.27
C LEU A 213 13.32 -1.63 -4.29
N ILE A 214 12.09 -1.74 -4.77
CA ILE A 214 10.87 -1.60 -3.99
C ILE A 214 10.47 -2.96 -3.42
N PRO A 215 10.16 -3.08 -2.12
CA PRO A 215 9.72 -4.34 -1.53
C PRO A 215 8.37 -4.82 -2.10
N LYS A 216 8.13 -6.13 -2.01
CA LYS A 216 6.80 -6.71 -2.19
C LYS A 216 5.84 -6.14 -1.13
N ALA A 217 4.61 -5.82 -1.52
CA ALA A 217 3.64 -5.24 -0.60
C ALA A 217 3.36 -6.12 0.62
N VAL A 218 3.34 -7.44 0.43
CA VAL A 218 3.20 -8.46 1.49
C VAL A 218 4.27 -8.37 2.59
N LEU A 219 5.44 -7.79 2.30
CA LEU A 219 6.56 -7.65 3.23
C LEU A 219 6.76 -6.20 3.72
N SER A 220 6.01 -5.24 3.16
CA SER A 220 6.21 -3.82 3.44
C SER A 220 5.69 -3.41 4.81
N LEU A 221 6.54 -2.75 5.59
CA LEU A 221 6.14 -2.14 6.87
C LEU A 221 5.17 -0.97 6.67
N LYS A 222 5.27 -0.24 5.57
CA LYS A 222 4.38 0.89 5.26
C LYS A 222 2.99 0.40 4.84
N VAL A 223 2.92 -0.69 4.07
CA VAL A 223 1.64 -1.34 3.77
C VAL A 223 1.01 -1.85 5.06
N LEU A 224 1.78 -2.49 5.94
CA LEU A 224 1.32 -2.97 7.24
C LEU A 224 0.70 -1.86 8.11
N GLN A 225 1.25 -0.64 8.08
CA GLN A 225 0.68 0.53 8.77
C GLN A 225 -0.74 0.90 8.30
N GLU A 226 -1.06 0.66 7.03
CA GLU A 226 -2.34 1.05 6.42
C GLU A 226 -3.41 -0.05 6.49
N LEU A 227 -3.05 -1.31 6.75
CA LEU A 227 -4.02 -2.41 6.86
C LEU A 227 -5.07 -2.20 7.98
N PRO A 228 -4.71 -1.75 9.20
CA PRO A 228 -5.66 -1.61 10.31
C PRO A 228 -6.86 -0.72 9.99
N ILE A 229 -6.65 0.42 9.31
CA ILE A 229 -7.74 1.35 9.01
C ILE A 229 -8.74 0.75 8.02
N ILE A 230 -8.28 -0.12 7.12
CA ILE A 230 -9.14 -0.81 6.16
C ILE A 230 -9.91 -1.93 6.85
N VAL A 231 -9.29 -2.68 7.77
CA VAL A 231 -10.02 -3.67 8.58
C VAL A 231 -11.12 -2.98 9.41
N VAL A 232 -10.84 -1.80 9.98
CA VAL A 232 -11.87 -0.98 10.64
C VAL A 232 -13.01 -0.63 9.69
N LEU A 233 -12.71 -0.19 8.47
CA LEU A 233 -13.72 0.11 7.45
C LEU A 233 -14.57 -1.12 7.11
N MET A 234 -13.94 -2.28 6.90
CA MET A 234 -14.67 -3.54 6.63
C MET A 234 -15.55 -3.94 7.82
N TYR A 235 -15.09 -3.76 9.06
CA TYR A 235 -15.88 -4.00 10.26
C TYR A 235 -17.07 -3.04 10.40
N GLN A 236 -16.90 -1.77 10.02
CA GLN A 236 -17.97 -0.79 10.03
C GLN A 236 -19.07 -1.11 9.01
N LEU A 237 -18.70 -1.61 7.83
CA LEU A 237 -19.64 -1.90 6.74
C LEU A 237 -20.31 -3.28 6.87
N TYR A 238 -19.57 -4.30 7.32
CA TYR A 238 -19.98 -5.71 7.24
C TYR A 238 -19.92 -6.41 8.60
N LYS A 239 -20.28 -5.70 9.66
CA LYS A 239 -20.05 -6.10 11.07
C LYS A 239 -20.38 -7.58 11.35
N GLN A 240 -21.54 -8.06 10.93
CA GLN A 240 -21.98 -9.44 11.20
C GLN A 240 -21.09 -10.47 10.48
N ASP A 241 -20.82 -10.25 9.20
CA ASP A 241 -20.06 -11.17 8.36
C ASP A 241 -18.57 -11.25 8.76
N VAL A 242 -17.98 -10.13 9.21
CA VAL A 242 -16.55 -10.09 9.56
C VAL A 242 -16.26 -10.25 11.05
N HIS A 243 -17.28 -10.35 11.91
CA HIS A 243 -17.11 -10.38 13.37
C HIS A 243 -16.14 -11.47 13.81
N GLN A 244 -16.35 -12.70 13.34
CA GLN A 244 -15.48 -13.83 13.69
C GLN A 244 -14.07 -13.65 13.12
N GLY A 245 -13.95 -13.19 11.87
CA GLY A 245 -12.65 -12.92 11.25
C GLY A 245 -11.85 -11.86 11.99
N VAL A 246 -12.52 -10.85 12.56
CA VAL A 246 -11.87 -9.81 13.37
C VAL A 246 -11.47 -10.34 14.76
N SER A 247 -12.29 -11.19 15.38
CA SER A 247 -11.95 -11.88 16.63
C SER A 247 -10.63 -12.66 16.51
N ASP A 248 -10.45 -13.36 15.38
CA ASP A 248 -9.22 -14.12 15.08
C ASP A 248 -7.96 -13.24 14.96
N PHE A 249 -8.09 -11.93 14.73
CA PHE A 249 -6.94 -11.03 14.72
C PHE A 249 -6.44 -10.67 16.11
N ILE A 250 -7.27 -10.78 17.15
CA ILE A 250 -6.93 -10.32 18.50
C ILE A 250 -5.61 -10.94 19.00
N PRO A 251 -5.42 -12.28 18.96
CA PRO A 251 -4.15 -12.87 19.38
C PRO A 251 -2.95 -12.40 18.52
N LEU A 252 -3.16 -12.18 17.22
CA LEU A 252 -2.14 -11.70 16.31
C LEU A 252 -1.73 -10.25 16.64
N ILE A 253 -2.69 -9.39 16.95
CA ILE A 253 -2.45 -8.01 17.38
C ILE A 253 -1.60 -8.02 18.66
N MET A 254 -1.98 -8.83 19.66
CA MET A 254 -1.25 -8.92 20.92
C MET A 254 0.19 -9.41 20.73
N LYS A 255 0.39 -10.36 19.81
CA LYS A 255 1.73 -10.80 19.41
C LYS A 255 2.50 -9.66 18.73
N THR A 256 1.89 -8.95 17.79
CA THR A 256 2.57 -7.90 17.01
C THR A 256 2.99 -6.70 17.86
N ILE A 257 2.17 -6.23 18.80
CA ILE A 257 2.52 -5.08 19.65
C ILE A 257 3.62 -5.38 20.67
N THR A 258 3.91 -6.67 20.94
CA THR A 258 5.00 -7.11 21.83
C THR A 258 6.28 -7.51 21.06
N LEU A 259 6.25 -7.53 19.72
CA LEU A 259 7.43 -7.79 18.93
C LEU A 259 8.47 -6.69 19.12
N GLN A 260 9.73 -7.09 19.28
CA GLN A 260 10.87 -6.18 19.32
C GLN A 260 12.06 -6.78 18.58
N PRO A 261 12.91 -5.94 17.96
CA PRO A 261 14.25 -6.38 17.59
C PRO A 261 15.03 -6.80 18.85
N SER A 262 15.92 -7.78 18.71
CA SER A 262 16.78 -8.21 19.81
C SER A 262 17.61 -7.04 20.34
N LEU A 263 18.01 -7.12 21.61
CA LEU A 263 18.84 -6.08 22.22
C LEU A 263 20.19 -5.96 21.49
N GLU A 264 20.75 -7.09 21.07
CA GLU A 264 22.00 -7.16 20.29
C GLU A 264 21.89 -6.38 18.96
N LEU A 265 20.82 -6.61 18.18
CA LEU A 265 20.58 -5.90 16.93
C LEU A 265 20.43 -4.38 17.15
N ARG A 266 19.72 -3.98 18.22
CA ARG A 266 19.51 -2.56 18.54
C ARG A 266 20.79 -1.82 18.95
N GLN A 267 21.79 -2.53 19.45
CA GLN A 267 23.05 -1.96 19.89
C GLN A 267 24.10 -1.86 18.77
N MET A 268 23.81 -2.40 17.58
CA MET A 268 24.71 -2.28 16.43
C MET A 268 24.79 -0.84 15.92
N ASP A 269 26.01 -0.39 15.57
CA ASP A 269 26.25 0.98 15.07
C ASP A 269 25.49 1.30 13.77
N ASN A 270 25.22 0.27 12.97
CA ASN A 270 24.51 0.35 11.70
C ASN A 270 23.02 -0.04 11.79
N PHE A 271 22.44 -0.03 13.00
CA PHE A 271 21.01 -0.27 13.19
C PHE A 271 20.17 0.77 12.44
N ASN A 272 19.28 0.30 11.56
CA ASN A 272 18.46 1.18 10.75
C ASN A 272 17.30 1.77 11.57
N LYS A 273 17.53 2.98 12.09
CA LYS A 273 16.54 3.72 12.89
C LYS A 273 15.27 4.05 12.11
N GLU A 274 15.35 4.33 10.81
CA GLU A 274 14.17 4.63 9.97
C GLU A 274 13.27 3.41 9.84
N THR A 275 13.85 2.23 9.58
CA THR A 275 13.11 0.96 9.54
C THR A 275 12.46 0.65 10.89
N PHE A 276 13.14 0.97 12.00
CA PHE A 276 12.57 0.85 13.33
C PHE A 276 11.39 1.81 13.58
N VAL A 277 11.47 3.04 13.09
CA VAL A 277 10.36 4.00 13.14
C VAL A 277 9.17 3.50 12.31
N ASP A 278 9.40 2.98 11.10
CA ASP A 278 8.34 2.40 10.27
C ASP A 278 7.68 1.19 10.94
N PHE A 279 8.46 0.33 11.59
CA PHE A 279 7.94 -0.80 12.35
C PHE A 279 7.13 -0.37 13.57
N MET A 280 7.64 0.59 14.36
CA MET A 280 6.91 1.18 15.48
C MET A 280 5.59 1.82 15.02
N GLY A 281 5.60 2.49 13.87
CA GLY A 281 4.40 3.01 13.22
C GLY A 281 3.36 1.92 13.00
N ALA A 282 3.78 0.77 12.46
CA ALA A 282 2.88 -0.37 12.24
C ALA A 282 2.31 -0.91 13.56
N GLN A 283 3.13 -1.04 14.60
CA GLN A 283 2.66 -1.49 15.92
C GLN A 283 1.66 -0.51 16.53
N ILE A 284 1.91 0.80 16.45
CA ILE A 284 1.02 1.84 16.99
C ILE A 284 -0.31 1.88 16.22
N LYS A 285 -0.30 1.73 14.89
CA LYS A 285 -1.53 1.61 14.09
C LYS A 285 -2.31 0.34 14.43
N THR A 286 -1.61 -0.77 14.67
CA THR A 286 -2.22 -2.03 15.12
C THR A 286 -2.85 -1.89 16.52
N LEU A 287 -2.15 -1.23 17.45
CA LEU A 287 -2.68 -0.93 18.79
C LEU A 287 -3.89 0.02 18.71
N SER A 288 -3.85 1.00 17.81
CA SER A 288 -4.98 1.91 17.57
C SER A 288 -6.22 1.15 17.06
N PHE A 289 -6.02 0.14 16.22
CA PHE A 289 -7.08 -0.77 15.81
C PHE A 289 -7.62 -1.60 16.99
N MET A 290 -6.74 -2.16 17.83
CA MET A 290 -7.18 -2.82 19.08
C MET A 290 -8.04 -1.88 19.92
N ALA A 291 -7.57 -0.66 20.16
CA ALA A 291 -8.29 0.36 20.92
C ALA A 291 -9.68 0.69 20.35
N TYR A 292 -9.84 0.62 19.03
CA TYR A 292 -11.13 0.81 18.36
C TYR A 292 -12.11 -0.36 18.60
N ILE A 293 -11.65 -1.60 18.48
CA ILE A 293 -12.52 -2.78 18.58
C ILE A 293 -12.73 -3.30 20.01
N ILE A 294 -11.88 -2.90 20.96
CA ILE A 294 -11.78 -3.47 22.32
C ILE A 294 -13.12 -3.65 23.04
N LYS A 295 -14.03 -2.67 22.92
CA LYS A 295 -15.35 -2.71 23.57
C LYS A 295 -16.24 -3.82 23.01
N SER A 296 -16.10 -4.14 21.72
CA SER A 296 -16.88 -5.19 21.07
C SER A 296 -16.36 -6.60 21.38
N TYR A 297 -15.11 -6.73 21.82
CA TYR A 297 -14.44 -8.02 22.02
C TYR A 297 -13.80 -8.13 23.41
N ILE A 298 -14.41 -7.47 24.41
CA ILE A 298 -13.83 -7.32 25.75
C ILE A 298 -13.49 -8.68 26.39
N GLU A 299 -14.34 -9.70 26.19
CA GLU A 299 -14.13 -11.04 26.74
C GLU A 299 -12.89 -11.73 26.15
N VAL A 300 -12.68 -11.61 24.85
CA VAL A 300 -11.51 -12.18 24.18
C VAL A 300 -10.25 -11.41 24.57
N VAL A 301 -10.33 -10.08 24.64
CA VAL A 301 -9.19 -9.23 25.01
C VAL A 301 -8.76 -9.49 26.46
N LYS A 302 -9.68 -9.78 27.38
CA LYS A 302 -9.35 -10.14 28.78
C LYS A 302 -8.40 -11.34 28.85
N ASN A 303 -8.53 -12.32 27.96
CA ASN A 303 -7.64 -13.50 27.93
C ASN A 303 -6.20 -13.16 27.51
N HIS A 304 -5.95 -11.94 27.00
CA HIS A 304 -4.64 -11.47 26.56
C HIS A 304 -4.26 -10.13 27.20
N ALA A 305 -4.86 -9.77 28.34
CA ALA A 305 -4.68 -8.47 28.97
C ALA A 305 -3.21 -8.19 29.33
N ASP A 306 -2.49 -9.21 29.83
CA ASP A 306 -1.07 -9.08 30.19
C ASP A 306 -0.21 -8.69 28.98
N SER A 307 -0.41 -9.35 27.84
CA SER A 307 0.29 -9.02 26.59
C SER A 307 -0.05 -7.62 26.07
N LEU A 308 -1.31 -7.19 26.24
CA LEU A 308 -1.73 -5.83 25.86
C LEU A 308 -1.01 -4.77 26.70
N VAL A 309 -0.97 -4.96 28.02
CA VAL A 309 -0.29 -4.04 28.94
C VAL A 309 1.21 -4.03 28.67
N GLN A 310 1.82 -5.21 28.53
CA GLN A 310 3.24 -5.35 28.20
C GLN A 310 3.58 -4.60 26.91
N GLY A 311 2.88 -4.90 25.81
CA GLY A 311 3.13 -4.25 24.52
C GLY A 311 2.94 -2.74 24.58
N MET A 312 1.92 -2.25 25.30
CA MET A 312 1.71 -0.81 25.46
C MET A 312 2.85 -0.14 26.25
N LEU A 313 3.32 -0.74 27.35
CA LEU A 313 4.43 -0.21 28.15
C LEU A 313 5.75 -0.22 27.37
N GLU A 314 6.01 -1.29 26.63
CA GLU A 314 7.18 -1.42 25.76
C GLU A 314 7.18 -0.36 24.67
N LEU A 315 6.05 -0.19 23.96
CA LEU A 315 5.91 0.86 22.94
C LEU A 315 6.11 2.26 23.53
N LEU A 316 5.56 2.55 24.72
CA LEU A 316 5.74 3.83 25.40
C LEU A 316 7.21 4.08 25.77
N SER A 317 7.92 3.04 26.18
CA SER A 317 9.33 3.12 26.59
C SER A 317 10.27 3.27 25.40
N LEU A 318 9.98 2.61 24.28
CA LEU A 318 10.84 2.53 23.11
C LEU A 318 10.57 3.60 22.05
N CYS A 319 9.41 4.25 22.07
CA CYS A 319 9.06 5.25 21.07
C CYS A 319 10.03 6.44 21.10
N PRO A 320 10.77 6.71 20.00
CA PRO A 320 11.80 7.76 19.96
C PRO A 320 11.25 9.16 20.28
N MET A 321 12.10 10.01 20.89
CA MET A 321 11.72 11.37 21.32
C MET A 321 11.42 12.32 20.17
N GLU A 322 12.14 12.10 19.09
CA GLU A 322 12.18 12.91 17.90
C GLU A 322 10.90 12.71 17.06
N VAL A 323 10.24 11.55 17.21
CA VAL A 323 9.06 11.16 16.41
C VAL A 323 7.76 11.49 17.16
N SER A 324 7.53 12.79 17.35
CA SER A 324 6.42 13.33 18.15
C SER A 324 5.03 12.87 17.69
N HIS A 325 4.85 12.66 16.38
CA HIS A 325 3.56 12.23 15.82
C HIS A 325 3.19 10.80 16.25
N LEU A 326 4.14 9.85 16.25
CA LEU A 326 3.90 8.48 16.71
C LEU A 326 3.54 8.43 18.20
N ARG A 327 4.24 9.22 19.02
CA ARG A 327 3.91 9.33 20.45
C ARG A 327 2.51 9.85 20.71
N ARG A 328 2.10 10.88 19.96
CA ARG A 328 0.73 11.41 20.06
C ARG A 328 -0.30 10.32 19.75
N GLU A 329 -0.10 9.55 18.68
CA GLU A 329 -0.99 8.45 18.31
C GLU A 329 -1.01 7.34 19.37
N LEU A 330 0.16 6.94 19.88
CA LEU A 330 0.29 5.96 20.95
C LEU A 330 -0.46 6.38 22.23
N LEU A 331 -0.33 7.64 22.65
CA LEU A 331 -1.03 8.17 23.81
C LEU A 331 -2.55 8.19 23.61
N ILE A 332 -3.02 8.50 22.40
CA ILE A 332 -4.45 8.45 22.06
C ILE A 332 -4.95 7.00 22.18
N ALA A 333 -4.26 6.03 21.59
CA ALA A 333 -4.62 4.61 21.67
C ALA A 333 -4.63 4.11 23.12
N ALA A 334 -3.57 4.42 23.89
CA ALA A 334 -3.47 4.09 25.30
C ALA A 334 -4.63 4.67 26.12
N ARG A 335 -4.98 5.94 25.90
CA ARG A 335 -6.13 6.58 26.57
C ARG A 335 -7.43 5.83 26.30
N HIS A 336 -7.67 5.41 25.06
CA HIS A 336 -8.87 4.67 24.69
C HIS A 336 -8.93 3.28 25.34
N ILE A 337 -7.80 2.59 25.43
CA ILE A 337 -7.70 1.28 26.11
C ILE A 337 -7.94 1.43 27.61
N LEU A 338 -7.29 2.40 28.25
CA LEU A 338 -7.39 2.65 29.69
C LEU A 338 -8.79 3.14 30.13
N ALA A 339 -9.59 3.67 29.21
CA ALA A 339 -10.97 4.05 29.45
C ALA A 339 -11.96 2.88 29.46
N THR A 340 -11.49 1.63 29.34
CA THR A 340 -12.32 0.42 29.36
C THR A 340 -12.32 -0.29 30.72
N ASP A 341 -13.28 -1.18 30.91
CA ASP A 341 -13.40 -2.01 32.12
C ASP A 341 -12.32 -3.11 32.24
N LEU A 342 -11.27 -3.10 31.40
CA LEU A 342 -10.09 -3.95 31.62
C LEU A 342 -9.36 -3.58 32.92
N ARG A 343 -9.55 -2.36 33.43
CA ARG A 343 -8.92 -1.87 34.67
C ARG A 343 -9.34 -2.63 35.93
N THR A 344 -10.49 -3.30 35.92
CA THR A 344 -11.06 -3.98 37.12
C THR A 344 -10.80 -5.48 37.17
N SER A 345 -10.01 -6.01 36.22
CA SER A 345 -9.49 -7.39 36.25
C SER A 345 -8.47 -7.53 37.38
N LYS A 346 -8.91 -7.95 38.57
CA LYS A 346 -8.05 -8.34 39.69
C LYS A 346 -7.45 -9.72 39.47
#